data_AF-A0A957Z3L4-F1
#
_entry.id   AF-A0A957Z3L4-F1
#
_cell.length_a   1.000
_cell.length_b   1.000
_cell.length_c   1.000
_cell.angle_alpha   90.00
_cell.angle_beta   90.00
_cell.angle_gamma   90.00
#
_symmetry.space_group_name_H-M   'P 1'
#
loop_
_entity.id
_entity.type
_entity.pdbx_description
1 polymer ?
#
loop_
_entity_poly.entity_id
_entity_poly.type
_entity_poly.pdbx_seq_one_letter_code
_entity_poly.pdbx_strand_id
1 'polypeptide(L)' 'MSDELLKILVCPEDKGPLELVEGGKFLLNPRNGYRYPIRNGIPVMLIEEGKKFRDLSLVNGSGESSKETA' A
#
# COMPACT_ATOMS: atom_id res chain seq x y z
N MET A 1 0.25 -21.81 16.41
CA MET A 1 0.28 -20.46 15.81
C MET A 1 -0.70 -20.50 14.64
N SER A 2 -1.90 -19.92 14.81
CA SER A 2 -3.04 -20.11 13.92
C SER A 2 -2.96 -19.28 12.64
N ASP A 3 -3.45 -19.88 11.55
CA ASP A 3 -3.49 -19.41 10.15
C ASP A 3 -4.21 -18.05 9.92
N GLU A 4 -4.84 -17.51 10.97
CA GLU A 4 -5.67 -16.30 10.92
C GLU A 4 -4.88 -14.99 10.93
N LEU A 5 -3.62 -14.98 11.41
CA LEU A 5 -2.84 -13.73 11.46
C LEU A 5 -2.38 -13.23 10.07
N LEU A 6 -2.21 -14.14 9.09
CA LEU A 6 -1.72 -13.80 7.75
C LEU A 6 -2.80 -13.28 6.80
N LYS A 7 -4.10 -13.48 7.13
CA LYS A 7 -5.23 -12.88 6.40
C LYS A 7 -5.47 -11.40 6.73
N ILE A 8 -4.70 -10.82 7.66
CA ILE A 8 -4.90 -9.47 8.22
C ILE A 8 -4.01 -8.41 7.53
N LEU A 9 -3.15 -8.77 6.57
CA LEU A 9 -2.31 -7.80 5.87
C LEU A 9 -3.13 -6.99 4.84
N VAL A 10 -3.90 -6.06 5.39
CA VAL A 10 -4.66 -5.05 4.67
C VAL A 10 -3.98 -3.70 4.79
N CYS A 11 -4.22 -2.83 3.83
CA CYS A 11 -3.75 -1.45 3.88
C CYS A 11 -4.15 -0.78 5.22
N PRO A 12 -3.22 -0.14 5.96
CA PRO A 12 -3.52 0.50 7.22
C PRO A 12 -4.52 1.66 7.08
N GLU A 13 -4.56 2.30 5.90
CA GLU A 13 -5.43 3.44 5.60
C GLU A 13 -6.87 3.02 5.24
N ASP A 14 -7.05 2.18 4.22
CA ASP A 14 -8.37 1.87 3.66
C ASP A 14 -8.86 0.43 3.94
N LYS A 15 -8.06 -0.35 4.68
CA LYS A 15 -8.33 -1.74 5.07
C LYS A 15 -8.60 -2.71 3.92
N GLY A 16 -8.24 -2.39 2.69
CA GLY A 16 -8.36 -3.32 1.58
C GLY A 16 -7.07 -4.03 1.20
N PRO A 17 -7.09 -4.80 0.10
CA PRO A 17 -6.01 -5.70 -0.27
C PRO A 17 -4.74 -4.96 -0.68
N LEU A 18 -3.61 -5.64 -0.48
CA LEU A 18 -2.29 -5.21 -0.88
C LEU A 18 -1.65 -6.24 -1.81
N GLU A 19 -0.85 -5.77 -2.76
CA GLU A 19 -0.13 -6.59 -3.72
C GLU A 19 1.37 -6.54 -3.43
N LEU A 20 2.03 -7.70 -3.47
CA LEU A 20 3.46 -7.78 -3.29
C LEU A 20 4.16 -7.38 -4.60
N VAL A 21 4.98 -6.32 -4.57
CA VAL A 21 5.68 -5.80 -5.74
C VAL A 21 7.19 -5.75 -5.51
N GLU A 22 7.94 -5.49 -6.58
CA GLU A 22 9.41 -5.43 -6.59
C GLU A 22 10.08 -6.66 -5.97
N GLY A 23 9.54 -7.85 -6.28
CA GLY A 23 10.08 -9.12 -5.80
C GLY A 23 10.00 -9.31 -4.29
N GLY A 24 9.00 -8.70 -3.63
CA GLY A 24 8.82 -8.84 -2.18
C GLY A 24 9.40 -7.72 -1.33
N LYS A 25 9.76 -6.59 -1.95
CA LYS A 25 10.29 -5.43 -1.24
C LYS A 25 9.22 -4.45 -0.79
N PHE A 26 8.04 -4.45 -1.42
CA PHE A 26 6.95 -3.54 -1.10
C PHE A 26 5.59 -4.24 -1.15
N LEU A 27 4.67 -3.72 -0.35
CA LEU A 27 3.23 -3.97 -0.47
C LEU A 27 2.58 -2.73 -1.09
N LEU A 28 2.02 -2.88 -2.30
CA LEU A 28 1.32 -1.84 -3.05
C LEU A 28 -0.18 -1.90 -2.74
N ASN A 29 -0.81 -0.75 -2.51
CA ASN A 29 -2.25 -0.61 -2.63
C ASN A 29 -2.60 -0.06 -4.02
N PRO A 30 -3.15 -0.87 -4.95
CA PRO A 30 -3.40 -0.45 -6.33
C PRO A 30 -4.54 0.57 -6.47
N ARG A 31 -5.22 0.96 -5.38
CA ARG A 31 -6.31 1.94 -5.40
C ARG A 31 -5.84 3.37 -5.15
N ASN A 32 -4.86 3.54 -4.26
CA ASN A 32 -4.32 4.86 -3.90
C ASN A 32 -2.85 5.04 -4.33
N GLY A 33 -2.18 3.96 -4.73
CA GLY A 33 -0.78 3.92 -5.16
C GLY A 33 0.22 3.87 -4.00
N TYR A 34 -0.24 3.71 -2.76
CA TYR A 34 0.64 3.73 -1.58
C TYR A 34 1.47 2.45 -1.55
N ARG A 35 2.74 2.60 -1.17
CA ARG A 35 3.69 1.48 -1.13
C ARG A 35 4.34 1.37 0.24
N TYR A 36 4.14 0.24 0.91
CA TYR A 36 4.69 -0.03 2.24
C TYR A 36 5.97 -0.87 2.10
N PRO A 37 7.15 -0.36 2.48
CA PRO A 37 8.40 -1.10 2.34
C PRO A 37 8.46 -2.26 3.32
N ILE A 38 9.09 -3.35 2.90
CA ILE A 38 9.42 -4.51 3.74
C ILE A 38 10.89 -4.40 4.11
N ARG A 39 11.19 -4.24 5.40
CA ARG A 39 12.56 -4.10 5.94
C ARG A 39 12.83 -5.27 6.88
N ASN A 40 13.91 -6.01 6.63
CA ASN A 40 14.27 -7.21 7.39
C ASN A 40 13.12 -8.24 7.45
N GLY A 41 12.36 -8.38 6.36
CA GLY A 41 11.18 -9.26 6.30
C GLY A 41 9.94 -8.74 7.04
N ILE A 42 9.99 -7.53 7.62
CA ILE A 42 8.88 -6.92 8.36
C ILE A 42 8.27 -5.79 7.52
N PRO A 43 6.97 -5.86 7.17
CA PRO A 43 6.28 -4.78 6.49
C PRO A 43 6.15 -3.54 7.39
N VAL A 44 6.58 -2.38 6.89
CA VAL A 44 6.42 -1.09 7.57
C VAL A 44 5.04 -0.52 7.22
N MET A 45 4.03 -0.91 7.99
CA MET A 45 2.61 -0.56 7.79
C MET A 45 2.26 0.83 8.36
N LEU A 46 3.11 1.83 8.11
CA LEU A 46 2.87 3.22 8.49
C LEU A 46 2.33 4.00 7.29
N ILE A 47 1.24 4.74 7.50
CA ILE A 47 0.60 5.55 6.44
C ILE A 47 1.58 6.56 5.84
N GLU A 48 2.40 7.20 6.67
CA GLU A 48 3.40 8.18 6.22
C GLU A 48 4.46 7.56 5.29
N GLU A 49 4.91 6.34 5.57
CA GLU A 49 5.81 5.61 4.68
C GLU A 49 5.10 5.22 3.38
N GLY A 50 3.83 4.77 3.47
CA GLY A 50 2.99 4.50 2.30
C GLY A 50 2.87 5.68 1.34
N LYS A 51 2.63 6.88 1.90
CA LYS A 51 2.57 8.16 1.15
C LYS A 51 3.91 8.54 0.54
N LYS A 52 5.01 8.35 1.28
CA LYS A 52 6.36 8.69 0.83
C LYS A 52 6.78 7.91 -0.41
N PHE A 53 6.36 6.64 -0.50
CA PHE A 53 6.64 5.78 -1.66
C PHE A 53 5.44 5.67 -2.61
N ARG A 54 4.45 6.57 -2.50
CA ARG A 54 3.26 6.54 -3.35
C ARG A 54 3.65 6.68 -4.82
N ASP A 55 3.10 5.81 -5.64
CA ASP A 55 3.30 5.82 -7.09
C ASP A 55 1.95 5.69 -7.80
N LEU A 56 1.51 6.80 -8.40
CA LEU A 56 0.22 6.88 -9.08
C LEU A 56 0.20 6.12 -10.41
N SER A 57 1.37 5.84 -10.99
CA SER A 57 1.45 5.08 -12.24
C SER A 57 1.02 3.62 -12.08
N LEU A 58 1.02 3.12 -10.84
CA LEU A 58 0.65 1.74 -10.47
C LEU A 58 -0.80 1.63 -9.94
N VAL A 59 -1.60 2.68 -10.10
CA VAL A 59 -3.00 2.67 -9.68
C VAL A 59 -3.88 2.09 -10.78
N ASN A 60 -4.61 1.02 -10.46
CA ASN A 60 -5.62 0.45 -11.36
C ASN A 60 -6.88 1.33 -11.25
N GLY A 61 -7.14 2.11 -12.31
CA GLY A 61 -7.81 3.40 -12.24
C GLY A 61 -9.28 3.49 -11.82
N SER A 62 -9.61 4.73 -11.43
CA SER A 62 -10.90 5.45 -11.43
C SER A 62 -11.59 5.64 -10.07
N GLY A 63 -11.23 6.76 -9.42
CA GLY A 63 -11.92 7.37 -8.29
C GLY A 63 -11.36 8.78 -8.08
N GLU A 64 -11.98 9.76 -8.73
CA GLU A 64 -11.59 11.17 -8.81
C GLU A 64 -11.47 11.86 -7.44
N SER A 65 -10.51 12.79 -7.31
CA SER A 65 -10.87 14.21 -7.28
C SER A 65 -9.62 15.09 -7.36
N SER A 66 -9.60 15.92 -8.39
CA SER A 66 -8.93 17.21 -8.42
C SER A 66 -9.13 18.00 -7.13
N LYS A 67 -8.09 18.70 -6.70
CA LYS A 67 -8.05 20.05 -6.11
C LYS A 67 -6.58 20.33 -5.74
N GLU A 68 -5.95 21.46 -6.05
CA GLU A 68 -6.35 22.69 -6.71
C GLU A 68 -5.05 23.42 -7.08
N THR A 69 -5.08 24.15 -8.18
CA THR A 69 -4.07 25.08 -8.66
C THR A 69 -3.97 26.29 -7.72
N ALA A 70 -2.75 26.73 -7.39
CA ALA A 70 -2.42 28.14 -7.11
C ALA A 70 -0.90 28.34 -7.20
#